data_AF-A0A243RMF7-F1
#
_entry.id   AF-A0A243RMF7-F1
#
_cell.length_a   1.000
_cell.length_b   1.000
_cell.length_c   1.000
_cell.angle_alpha   90.00
_cell.angle_beta   90.00
_cell.angle_gamma   90.00
#
_symmetry.space_group_name_H-M   'P 1'
#
loop_
_entity.id
_entity.type
_entity.pdbx_description
1 polymer ?
#
loop_
_entity_poly.entity_id
_entity_poly.type
_entity_poly.pdbx_seq_one_letter_code
_entity_poly.pdbx_strand_id
1 'polypeptide(L)'
;MREWEPANAFEEHLGSAFAAGDLVLCLSMLRHAEFALPITPAAAEGREPAVWPVEADDERTWMLVYTSIEAMRTGTGGAIRHCRVVSLLDLAAAWPDLRWGLAVNPGLPVHFFLESGAVARLAVPSLVQDREAEPESGVAVVQKLLRPRDVHAYLADGGSRVSGYCHHALDVAHIATPTVLVDALGQSAEEMVTDEGSVVILRWYAVGPDLYRTPYGGVDEETMAAVGGWVIEEPPFIGMGLVPNVDQLIREYKVDGVELPYGAEISELTVEGVERRRAMYNADLGQWMLIPDAPAGAPGQGHGSEGP
;
A
#
# COMPACT_ATOMS: atom_id res chain seq x y z
N MET A 1 -13.17 -39.88 3.89
CA MET A 1 -12.69 -38.53 3.52
C MET A 1 -13.38 -38.16 2.23
N ARG A 2 -14.04 -37.01 2.15
CA ARG A 2 -14.40 -36.46 0.83
C ARG A 2 -13.09 -36.08 0.15
N GLU A 3 -12.92 -36.52 -1.09
CA GLU A 3 -11.85 -36.06 -1.95
C GLU A 3 -12.06 -34.55 -2.14
N TRP A 4 -11.01 -33.75 -1.97
CA TRP A 4 -11.09 -32.31 -2.22
C TRP A 4 -11.26 -32.11 -3.72
N GLU A 5 -12.26 -31.31 -4.10
CA GLU A 5 -12.48 -30.87 -5.47
C GLU A 5 -12.38 -29.35 -5.51
N PRO A 6 -11.80 -28.76 -6.56
CA PRO A 6 -11.77 -27.31 -6.74
C PRO A 6 -13.18 -26.71 -6.68
N ALA A 7 -13.36 -25.67 -5.87
CA ALA A 7 -14.67 -25.04 -5.70
C ALA A 7 -15.06 -24.10 -6.84
N ASN A 8 -14.07 -23.57 -7.57
CA ASN A 8 -14.25 -22.57 -8.61
C ASN A 8 -13.11 -22.61 -9.63
N ALA A 9 -13.26 -21.84 -10.72
CA ALA A 9 -12.27 -21.78 -11.78
C ALA A 9 -10.89 -21.31 -11.28
N PHE A 10 -10.81 -20.43 -10.29
CA PHE A 10 -9.53 -20.01 -9.72
C PHE A 10 -8.79 -21.19 -9.07
N GLU A 11 -9.48 -22.01 -8.27
CA GLU A 11 -8.89 -23.20 -7.63
C GLU A 11 -8.52 -24.29 -8.64
N GLU A 12 -9.27 -24.44 -9.73
CA GLU A 12 -8.92 -25.37 -10.82
C GLU A 12 -7.59 -24.98 -11.48
N HIS A 13 -7.42 -23.70 -11.80
CA HIS A 13 -6.18 -23.19 -12.38
C HIS A 13 -5.03 -23.24 -11.37
N LEU A 14 -5.28 -22.89 -10.11
CA LEU A 14 -4.28 -22.94 -9.04
C LEU A 14 -3.81 -24.37 -8.80
N GLY A 15 -4.73 -25.34 -8.79
CA GLY A 15 -4.42 -26.76 -8.66
C GLY A 15 -3.64 -27.31 -9.86
N SER A 16 -3.97 -26.86 -11.08
CA SER A 16 -3.22 -27.22 -12.29
C SER A 16 -1.79 -26.71 -12.26
N ALA A 17 -1.58 -25.45 -11.87
CA ALA A 17 -0.25 -24.86 -11.70
C ALA A 17 0.54 -25.57 -10.59
N PHE A 18 -0.11 -25.87 -9.46
CA PHE A 18 0.51 -26.59 -8.34
C PHE A 18 0.95 -28.00 -8.73
N ALA A 19 0.10 -28.76 -9.44
CA ALA A 19 0.42 -30.09 -9.93
C ALA A 19 1.57 -30.09 -10.96
N ALA A 20 1.70 -29.00 -11.73
CA ALA A 20 2.81 -28.79 -12.65
C ALA A 20 4.12 -28.33 -11.96
N GLY A 21 4.07 -28.02 -10.66
CA GLY A 21 5.20 -27.46 -9.91
C GLY A 21 5.53 -26.01 -10.27
N ASP A 22 4.61 -25.28 -10.92
CA ASP A 22 4.81 -23.88 -11.32
C ASP A 22 4.48 -22.93 -10.16
N LEU A 23 5.41 -22.85 -9.20
CA LEU A 23 5.25 -22.01 -8.03
C LEU A 23 5.12 -20.52 -8.39
N VAL A 24 5.79 -20.05 -9.45
CA VAL A 24 5.72 -18.64 -9.88
C VAL A 24 4.29 -18.30 -10.30
N LEU A 25 3.66 -19.15 -11.11
CA LEU A 25 2.27 -18.97 -11.50
C LEU A 25 1.33 -19.05 -10.29
N CYS A 26 1.52 -20.01 -9.38
CA CYS A 26 0.71 -20.10 -8.15
C CYS A 26 0.79 -18.80 -7.34
N LEU A 27 1.99 -18.29 -7.07
CA LEU A 27 2.17 -17.06 -6.29
C LEU A 27 1.61 -15.83 -7.00
N SER A 28 1.75 -15.74 -8.32
CA SER A 28 1.14 -14.68 -9.14
C SER A 28 -0.39 -14.69 -9.07
N MET A 29 -1.00 -15.87 -8.99
CA MET A 29 -2.45 -16.02 -8.79
C MET A 29 -2.86 -15.60 -7.38
N LEU A 30 -2.14 -16.06 -6.35
CA LEU A 30 -2.42 -15.72 -4.95
C LEU A 30 -2.28 -14.22 -4.66
N ARG A 31 -1.37 -13.52 -5.36
CA ARG A 31 -1.18 -12.07 -5.24
C ARG A 31 -2.47 -11.26 -5.42
N HIS A 32 -3.36 -11.68 -6.32
CA HIS A 32 -4.61 -10.98 -6.64
C HIS A 32 -5.86 -11.69 -6.10
N ALA A 33 -5.67 -12.71 -5.26
CA ALA A 33 -6.77 -13.51 -4.73
C ALA A 33 -7.42 -12.83 -3.52
N GLU A 34 -8.71 -13.07 -3.38
CA GLU A 34 -9.42 -12.88 -2.12
C GLU A 34 -9.43 -14.20 -1.34
N PHE A 35 -9.29 -14.08 -0.02
CA PHE A 35 -9.25 -15.21 0.89
C PHE A 35 -10.37 -15.16 1.90
N ALA A 36 -10.92 -16.32 2.24
CA ALA A 36 -11.73 -16.50 3.43
C ALA A 36 -10.82 -16.61 4.65
N LEU A 37 -10.83 -15.57 5.50
CA LEU A 37 -10.23 -15.54 6.83
C LEU A 37 -11.25 -16.04 7.86
N PRO A 38 -11.05 -17.22 8.47
CA PRO A 38 -11.98 -17.79 9.45
C PRO A 38 -12.27 -16.84 10.62
N ILE A 39 -13.54 -16.74 11.03
CA ILE A 39 -13.95 -16.04 12.25
C ILE A 39 -14.97 -16.86 13.05
N THR A 40 -15.09 -16.56 14.34
CA THR A 40 -16.10 -17.16 15.20
C THR A 40 -17.52 -16.67 14.82
N PRO A 41 -18.58 -17.45 15.11
CA PRO A 41 -19.96 -16.98 14.93
C PRO A 41 -20.28 -15.74 15.75
N ALA A 42 -19.75 -15.64 16.97
CA ALA A 42 -19.95 -14.47 17.83
C ALA A 42 -19.30 -13.21 17.23
N ALA A 43 -18.10 -13.34 16.63
CA ALA A 43 -17.47 -12.22 15.92
C ALA A 43 -18.24 -11.83 14.66
N ALA A 44 -18.81 -12.78 13.93
CA ALA A 44 -19.65 -12.52 12.76
C ALA A 44 -20.94 -11.78 13.11
N GLU A 45 -21.50 -12.03 14.30
CA GLU A 45 -22.68 -11.35 14.85
C GLU A 45 -22.34 -10.04 15.58
N GLY A 46 -21.07 -9.63 15.62
CA GLY A 46 -20.62 -8.43 16.33
C GLY A 46 -20.71 -8.51 17.85
N ARG A 47 -20.84 -9.73 18.41
CA ARG A 47 -20.90 -9.96 19.86
C ARG A 47 -19.52 -10.00 20.53
N GLU A 48 -18.46 -10.19 19.74
CA GLU A 48 -17.07 -10.12 20.20
C GLU A 48 -16.16 -9.56 19.08
N PRO A 49 -14.96 -9.05 19.41
CA PRO A 49 -13.95 -8.71 18.40
C PRO A 49 -13.49 -9.95 17.64
N ALA A 50 -13.21 -9.80 16.35
CA ALA A 50 -12.56 -10.86 15.58
C ALA A 50 -11.12 -11.05 16.06
N VAL A 51 -10.69 -12.31 16.13
CA VAL A 51 -9.32 -12.71 16.47
C VAL A 51 -8.64 -13.34 15.27
N TRP A 52 -7.32 -13.22 15.17
CA TRP A 52 -6.55 -13.86 14.12
C TRP A 52 -6.65 -15.39 14.23
N PRO A 53 -7.11 -16.09 13.18
CA PRO A 53 -7.19 -17.54 13.18
C PRO A 53 -5.78 -18.09 13.00
N VAL A 54 -5.17 -18.57 14.09
CA VAL A 54 -3.80 -19.07 14.08
C VAL A 54 -3.69 -20.51 14.56
N GLU A 55 -2.73 -21.23 13.99
CA GLU A 55 -2.20 -22.47 14.53
C GLU A 55 -0.69 -22.34 14.71
N ALA A 56 -0.15 -22.92 15.78
CA ALA A 56 1.29 -22.97 16.00
C ALA A 56 1.77 -24.42 15.86
N ASP A 57 2.90 -24.59 15.21
CA ASP A 57 3.68 -25.83 15.24
C ASP A 57 4.99 -25.62 16.01
N ASP A 58 5.91 -26.58 15.92
CA ASP A 58 7.21 -26.51 16.60
C ASP A 58 8.13 -25.39 16.06
N GLU A 59 7.85 -24.86 14.87
CA GLU A 59 8.69 -23.89 14.17
C GLU A 59 8.12 -22.47 14.20
N ARG A 60 6.80 -22.30 13.97
CA ARG A 60 6.19 -20.99 13.71
C ARG A 60 4.70 -20.95 14.03
N THR A 61 4.20 -19.74 14.31
CA THR A 61 2.76 -19.43 14.31
C THR A 61 2.29 -19.08 12.90
N TRP A 62 1.25 -19.75 12.43
CA TRP A 62 0.67 -19.59 11.09
C TRP A 62 -0.73 -18.98 11.17
N MET A 63 -0.93 -17.86 10.48
CA MET A 63 -2.26 -17.31 10.20
C MET A 63 -2.93 -18.12 9.10
N LEU A 64 -4.16 -18.56 9.34
CA LEU A 64 -4.87 -19.47 8.44
C LEU A 64 -5.82 -18.70 7.52
N VAL A 65 -5.68 -18.94 6.22
CA VAL A 65 -6.59 -18.41 5.21
C VAL A 65 -6.94 -19.48 4.18
N TYR A 66 -8.07 -19.30 3.49
CA TYR A 66 -8.53 -20.25 2.49
C TYR A 66 -8.89 -19.54 1.19
N THR A 67 -8.66 -20.18 0.05
CA THR A 67 -8.96 -19.62 -1.29
C THR A 67 -10.45 -19.52 -1.59
N SER A 68 -11.30 -20.15 -0.77
CA SER A 68 -12.76 -20.06 -0.86
C SER A 68 -13.43 -20.47 0.46
N ILE A 69 -14.72 -20.17 0.60
CA ILE A 69 -15.54 -20.62 1.73
C ILE A 69 -15.69 -22.15 1.72
N GLU A 70 -15.77 -22.75 0.54
CA GLU A 70 -15.83 -24.18 0.31
C GLU A 70 -14.53 -24.88 0.73
N ALA A 71 -13.38 -24.30 0.37
CA ALA A 71 -12.07 -24.74 0.83
C ALA A 71 -11.97 -24.65 2.36
N MET A 72 -12.38 -23.52 2.95
CA MET A 72 -12.42 -23.34 4.41
C MET A 72 -13.28 -24.41 5.10
N ARG A 73 -14.50 -24.64 4.61
CA ARG A 73 -15.40 -25.67 5.17
C ARG A 73 -14.80 -27.06 5.03
N THR A 74 -14.12 -27.35 3.93
CA THR A 74 -13.48 -28.64 3.72
C THR A 74 -12.29 -28.83 4.65
N GLY A 75 -11.38 -27.85 4.74
CA GLY A 75 -10.18 -27.90 5.59
C GLY A 75 -10.50 -27.94 7.08
N THR A 76 -11.57 -27.27 7.50
CA THR A 76 -12.02 -27.24 8.91
C THR A 76 -13.01 -28.35 9.28
N GLY A 77 -13.29 -29.29 8.37
CA GLY A 77 -14.29 -30.36 8.59
C GLY A 77 -15.71 -29.83 8.81
N GLY A 78 -16.02 -28.62 8.35
CA GLY A 78 -17.30 -27.94 8.48
C GLY A 78 -17.56 -27.31 9.86
N ALA A 79 -16.57 -27.33 10.76
CA ALA A 79 -16.66 -26.73 12.09
C ALA A 79 -16.74 -25.20 12.01
N ILE A 80 -16.01 -24.59 11.07
CA ILE A 80 -16.03 -23.15 10.84
C ILE A 80 -16.94 -22.83 9.64
N ARG A 81 -17.85 -21.87 9.84
CA ARG A 81 -18.85 -21.48 8.85
C ARG A 81 -18.88 -19.99 8.51
N HIS A 82 -18.21 -19.17 9.31
CA HIS A 82 -18.13 -17.73 9.14
C HIS A 82 -16.71 -17.33 8.79
N CYS A 83 -16.57 -16.35 7.91
CA CYS A 83 -15.30 -15.79 7.50
C CYS A 83 -15.44 -14.29 7.20
N ARG A 84 -14.30 -13.60 7.19
CA ARG A 84 -14.14 -12.32 6.49
C ARG A 84 -13.45 -12.57 5.16
N VAL A 85 -13.78 -11.78 4.15
CA VAL A 85 -13.06 -11.77 2.88
C VAL A 85 -11.93 -10.76 3.00
N VAL A 86 -10.70 -11.17 2.70
CA VAL A 86 -9.49 -10.34 2.81
C VAL A 86 -8.54 -10.63 1.65
N SER A 87 -7.78 -9.63 1.22
CA SER A 87 -6.65 -9.76 0.29
C SER A 87 -5.33 -9.89 1.05
N LEU A 88 -4.23 -10.22 0.36
CA LEU A 88 -2.89 -10.14 0.97
C LEU A 88 -2.54 -8.71 1.42
N LEU A 89 -3.07 -7.70 0.72
CA LEU A 89 -2.85 -6.29 1.06
C LEU A 89 -3.52 -5.93 2.39
N ASP A 90 -4.77 -6.38 2.60
CA ASP A 90 -5.49 -6.19 3.87
C ASP A 90 -4.75 -6.87 5.04
N LEU A 91 -4.24 -8.09 4.80
CA LEU A 91 -3.47 -8.83 5.81
C LEU A 91 -2.17 -8.10 6.14
N ALA A 92 -1.44 -7.62 5.13
CA ALA A 92 -0.18 -6.90 5.33
C ALA A 92 -0.36 -5.60 6.12
N ALA A 93 -1.46 -4.87 5.91
CA ALA A 93 -1.76 -3.62 6.60
C ALA A 93 -2.00 -3.80 8.10
N ALA A 94 -2.52 -4.97 8.49
CA ALA A 94 -2.88 -5.29 9.88
C ALA A 94 -2.04 -6.43 10.47
N TRP A 95 -0.87 -6.70 9.89
CA TRP A 95 -0.10 -7.91 10.21
C TRP A 95 0.30 -7.94 11.69
N PRO A 96 -0.13 -8.98 12.46
CA PRO A 96 -0.05 -8.93 13.92
C PRO A 96 1.36 -9.12 14.50
N ASP A 97 2.19 -9.93 13.84
CA ASP A 97 3.54 -10.24 14.28
C ASP A 97 4.37 -10.68 13.07
N LEU A 98 5.46 -9.97 12.80
CA LEU A 98 6.32 -10.21 11.66
C LEU A 98 6.99 -11.59 11.66
N ARG A 99 7.00 -12.29 12.80
CA ARG A 99 7.53 -13.66 12.93
C ARG A 99 6.51 -14.72 12.56
N TRP A 100 5.25 -14.36 12.36
CA TRP A 100 4.22 -15.29 11.92
C TRP A 100 4.30 -15.52 10.41
N GLY A 101 3.77 -16.65 9.96
CA GLY A 101 3.60 -16.97 8.55
C GLY A 101 2.13 -16.99 8.15
N LEU A 102 1.87 -17.13 6.85
CA LEU A 102 0.54 -17.37 6.29
C LEU A 102 0.44 -18.81 5.80
N ALA A 103 -0.53 -19.56 6.32
CA ALA A 103 -0.91 -20.86 5.80
C ALA A 103 -2.16 -20.68 4.92
N VAL A 104 -2.01 -20.90 3.62
CA VAL A 104 -3.10 -20.90 2.64
C VAL A 104 -3.58 -22.35 2.48
N ASN A 105 -4.88 -22.57 2.68
CA ASN A 105 -5.53 -23.87 2.56
C ASN A 105 -4.89 -24.99 3.42
N PRO A 106 -4.57 -24.74 4.71
CA PRO A 106 -3.98 -25.77 5.56
C PRO A 106 -4.84 -27.03 5.59
N GLY A 107 -4.20 -28.20 5.45
CA GLY A 107 -4.89 -29.49 5.43
C GLY A 107 -5.56 -29.88 4.10
N LEU A 108 -5.46 -29.06 3.05
CA LEU A 108 -5.95 -29.38 1.71
C LEU A 108 -4.81 -29.82 0.76
N PRO A 109 -5.11 -30.53 -0.36
CA PRO A 109 -4.08 -30.98 -1.29
C PRO A 109 -3.27 -29.86 -1.94
N VAL A 110 -3.92 -28.73 -2.24
CA VAL A 110 -3.29 -27.52 -2.79
C VAL A 110 -3.17 -26.50 -1.66
N HIS A 111 -2.00 -26.43 -1.04
CA HIS A 111 -1.72 -25.59 0.13
C HIS A 111 -0.36 -24.90 0.01
N PHE A 112 -0.20 -23.80 0.74
CA PHE A 112 1.02 -23.01 0.75
C PHE A 112 1.33 -22.52 2.16
N PHE A 113 2.61 -22.50 2.50
CA PHE A 113 3.13 -21.89 3.72
C PHE A 113 4.08 -20.77 3.29
N LEU A 114 3.68 -19.53 3.57
CA LEU A 114 4.40 -18.33 3.16
C LEU A 114 4.92 -17.61 4.41
N GLU A 115 6.21 -17.33 4.46
CA GLU A 115 6.74 -16.45 5.50
C GLU A 115 6.26 -15.01 5.30
N SER A 116 6.24 -14.22 6.37
CA SER A 116 5.83 -12.81 6.35
C SER A 116 6.56 -11.99 5.27
N GLY A 117 7.85 -12.25 5.04
CA GLY A 117 8.61 -11.61 3.97
C GLY A 117 8.11 -11.93 2.56
N ALA A 118 7.60 -13.14 2.34
CA ALA A 118 6.97 -13.52 1.07
C ALA A 118 5.59 -12.87 0.93
N VAL A 119 4.80 -12.86 2.02
CA VAL A 119 3.51 -12.14 2.08
C VAL A 119 3.69 -10.67 1.76
N ALA A 120 4.64 -9.98 2.39
CA ALA A 120 4.91 -8.56 2.18
C ALA A 120 5.26 -8.24 0.71
N ARG A 121 6.05 -9.09 0.04
CA ARG A 121 6.44 -8.89 -1.38
C ARG A 121 5.31 -9.19 -2.36
N LEU A 122 4.40 -10.10 -2.01
CA LEU A 122 3.21 -10.38 -2.81
C LEU A 122 2.14 -9.29 -2.62
N ALA A 123 1.95 -8.84 -1.38
CA ALA A 123 1.00 -7.80 -1.02
C ALA A 123 1.42 -6.42 -1.55
N VAL A 124 2.69 -6.07 -1.32
CA VAL A 124 3.28 -4.78 -1.69
C VAL A 124 4.54 -5.02 -2.50
N PRO A 125 4.41 -5.31 -3.80
CA PRO A 125 5.55 -5.44 -4.71
C PRO A 125 6.36 -4.14 -4.80
N SER A 126 7.62 -4.26 -5.23
CA SER A 126 8.44 -3.08 -5.53
C SER A 126 7.95 -2.38 -6.80
N LEU A 127 8.29 -1.09 -6.97
CA LEU A 127 7.99 -0.36 -8.20
C LEU A 127 8.61 -1.02 -9.44
N VAL A 128 9.74 -1.71 -9.29
CA VAL A 128 10.37 -2.49 -10.37
C VAL A 128 9.46 -3.65 -10.78
N GLN A 129 8.96 -4.41 -9.80
CA GLN A 129 8.09 -5.55 -10.05
C GLN A 129 6.73 -5.14 -10.64
N ASP A 130 6.15 -4.03 -10.15
CA ASP A 130 4.91 -3.49 -10.72
C ASP A 130 5.11 -3.04 -12.18
N ARG A 131 6.23 -2.37 -12.48
CA ARG A 131 6.59 -1.96 -13.84
C ARG A 131 6.79 -3.16 -14.78
N GLU A 132 7.37 -4.24 -14.29
CA GLU A 132 7.57 -5.47 -15.06
C GLU A 132 6.25 -6.21 -15.32
N ALA A 133 5.36 -6.25 -14.32
CA ALA A 133 4.05 -6.88 -14.43
C ALA A 133 3.10 -6.08 -15.35
N GLU A 134 3.18 -4.76 -15.30
CA GLU A 134 2.32 -3.85 -16.07
C GLU A 134 3.12 -2.74 -16.80
N PRO A 135 3.86 -3.08 -17.88
CA PRO A 135 4.73 -2.12 -18.57
C PRO A 135 4.00 -0.88 -19.13
N GLU A 136 2.72 -1.04 -19.44
CA GLU A 136 1.85 0.00 -20.03
C GLU A 136 1.26 0.97 -18.99
N SER A 137 1.34 0.66 -17.69
CA SER A 137 0.79 1.50 -16.60
C SER A 137 1.58 2.81 -16.38
N GLY A 138 2.66 3.02 -17.14
CA GLY A 138 3.46 4.24 -17.09
C GLY A 138 4.44 4.28 -15.91
N VAL A 139 4.92 5.49 -15.58
CA VAL A 139 5.79 5.72 -14.41
C VAL A 139 4.92 6.09 -13.23
N ALA A 140 5.06 5.36 -12.13
CA ALA A 140 4.35 5.66 -10.89
C ALA A 140 4.61 7.11 -10.43
N VAL A 141 3.59 7.76 -9.90
CA VAL A 141 3.70 9.06 -9.28
C VAL A 141 3.74 8.86 -7.77
N VAL A 142 4.73 9.45 -7.11
CA VAL A 142 4.85 9.43 -5.65
C VAL A 142 4.68 10.82 -5.09
N GLN A 143 4.28 10.90 -3.82
CA GLN A 143 4.15 12.17 -3.11
C GLN A 143 4.71 12.12 -1.70
N LYS A 144 5.08 13.29 -1.21
CA LYS A 144 5.53 13.53 0.16
C LYS A 144 4.92 14.83 0.66
N LEU A 145 4.35 14.80 1.86
CA LEU A 145 3.94 16.04 2.52
C LEU A 145 5.20 16.81 2.96
N LEU A 146 5.22 18.11 2.69
CA LEU A 146 6.25 19.03 3.16
C LEU A 146 5.74 19.75 4.41
N ARG A 147 6.59 19.86 5.43
CA ARG A 147 6.30 20.75 6.55
C ARG A 147 6.27 22.19 6.04
N PRO A 148 5.40 23.07 6.54
CA PRO A 148 5.34 24.46 6.08
C PRO A 148 6.70 25.18 6.14
N ARG A 149 7.51 24.89 7.16
CA ARG A 149 8.87 25.43 7.32
C ARG A 149 9.88 24.94 6.27
N ASP A 150 9.68 23.76 5.70
CA ASP A 150 10.61 23.14 4.76
C ASP A 150 10.38 23.60 3.32
N VAL A 151 9.21 24.22 3.03
CA VAL A 151 8.87 24.71 1.68
C VAL A 151 9.87 25.76 1.18
N HIS A 152 10.39 26.59 2.09
CA HIS A 152 11.37 27.62 1.74
C HIS A 152 12.65 27.04 1.13
N ALA A 153 13.13 25.89 1.65
CA ALA A 153 14.33 25.23 1.15
C ALA A 153 14.17 24.76 -0.32
N TYR A 154 12.95 24.50 -0.77
CA TYR A 154 12.67 24.21 -2.18
C TYR A 154 12.55 25.51 -2.98
N LEU A 155 11.61 26.38 -2.61
CA LEU A 155 11.22 27.51 -3.45
C LEU A 155 12.25 28.64 -3.49
N ALA A 156 12.94 28.92 -2.37
CA ALA A 156 13.92 30.00 -2.29
C ALA A 156 15.35 29.51 -2.53
N ASP A 157 15.73 28.38 -1.93
CA ASP A 157 17.09 27.86 -2.02
C ASP A 157 17.30 26.94 -3.24
N GLY A 158 16.24 26.63 -3.99
CA GLY A 158 16.31 25.78 -5.18
C GLY A 158 16.51 24.30 -4.87
N GLY A 159 16.17 23.85 -3.66
CA GLY A 159 16.30 22.46 -3.23
C GLY A 159 15.66 21.48 -4.21
N SER A 160 16.40 20.43 -4.56
CA SER A 160 16.03 19.47 -5.60
C SER A 160 16.14 18.01 -5.17
N ARG A 161 16.49 17.75 -3.90
CA ARG A 161 16.70 16.40 -3.38
C ARG A 161 15.67 16.04 -2.33
N VAL A 162 15.25 14.77 -2.35
CA VAL A 162 14.28 14.21 -1.40
C VAL A 162 14.86 12.98 -0.73
N SER A 163 14.75 12.94 0.59
CA SER A 163 15.07 11.77 1.43
C SER A 163 13.90 11.44 2.35
N GLY A 164 13.90 10.22 2.89
CA GLY A 164 12.91 9.70 3.83
C GLY A 164 11.72 9.05 3.13
N TYR A 165 10.59 8.98 3.83
CA TYR A 165 9.39 8.32 3.32
C TYR A 165 8.63 9.19 2.31
N CYS A 166 8.10 8.53 1.28
CA CYS A 166 7.14 9.03 0.31
C CYS A 166 6.14 7.92 -0.04
N HIS A 167 5.00 8.28 -0.61
CA HIS A 167 3.86 7.36 -0.78
C HIS A 167 3.39 7.34 -2.23
N HIS A 168 2.78 6.24 -2.65
CA HIS A 168 2.19 6.14 -3.97
C HIS A 168 1.01 7.11 -4.10
N ALA A 169 1.05 8.05 -5.06
CA ALA A 169 0.10 9.16 -5.11
C ALA A 169 -1.34 8.71 -5.41
N LEU A 170 -1.53 7.62 -6.16
CA LEU A 170 -2.87 7.08 -6.43
C LEU A 170 -3.54 6.53 -5.16
N ASP A 171 -2.76 6.03 -4.21
CA ASP A 171 -3.29 5.38 -2.99
C ASP A 171 -3.89 6.40 -2.01
N VAL A 172 -3.70 7.69 -2.26
CA VAL A 172 -4.20 8.81 -1.45
C VAL A 172 -5.00 9.82 -2.28
N ALA A 173 -5.21 9.57 -3.57
CA ALA A 173 -5.85 10.52 -4.48
C ALA A 173 -7.33 10.79 -4.14
N HIS A 174 -8.00 9.87 -3.42
CA HIS A 174 -9.37 10.05 -2.93
C HIS A 174 -9.47 10.93 -1.68
N ILE A 175 -8.35 11.24 -1.01
CA ILE A 175 -8.35 11.99 0.24
C ILE A 175 -8.20 13.49 -0.06
N ALA A 176 -9.32 14.20 -0.11
CA ALA A 176 -9.35 15.64 -0.37
C ALA A 176 -9.32 16.51 0.91
N THR A 177 -9.30 15.91 2.10
CA THR A 177 -9.29 16.68 3.36
C THR A 177 -7.88 16.70 3.96
N PRO A 178 -7.26 17.87 4.18
CA PRO A 178 -5.88 17.97 4.67
C PRO A 178 -5.58 17.18 5.94
N THR A 179 -6.44 17.29 6.95
CA THR A 179 -6.24 16.60 8.24
C THR A 179 -6.42 15.08 8.12
N VAL A 180 -7.34 14.63 7.27
CA VAL A 180 -7.53 13.20 6.98
C VAL A 180 -6.33 12.65 6.22
N LEU A 181 -5.74 13.41 5.30
CA LEU A 181 -4.52 12.99 4.59
C LEU A 181 -3.34 12.86 5.56
N VAL A 182 -3.17 13.82 6.47
CA VAL A 182 -2.10 13.77 7.48
C VAL A 182 -2.25 12.56 8.42
N ASP A 183 -3.47 12.32 8.91
CA ASP A 183 -3.80 11.17 9.76
C ASP A 183 -3.63 9.84 9.02
N ALA A 184 -4.10 9.77 7.76
CA ALA A 184 -3.93 8.60 6.90
C ALA A 184 -2.46 8.22 6.71
N LEU A 185 -1.56 9.21 6.67
CA LEU A 185 -0.12 9.04 6.54
C LEU A 185 0.60 8.82 7.88
N GLY A 186 -0.12 8.77 9.01
CA GLY A 186 0.45 8.63 10.36
C GLY A 186 1.34 9.80 10.77
N GLN A 187 1.12 11.00 10.20
CA GLN A 187 1.94 12.18 10.47
C GLN A 187 1.26 13.14 11.46
N SER A 188 2.05 14.02 12.07
CA SER A 188 1.53 14.99 13.04
C SER A 188 0.84 16.17 12.34
N ALA A 189 -0.44 16.39 12.66
CA ALA A 189 -1.17 17.58 12.19
C ALA A 189 -0.48 18.89 12.58
N GLU A 190 0.12 18.95 13.78
CA GLU A 190 0.85 20.13 14.26
C GLU A 190 2.11 20.46 13.43
N GLU A 191 2.71 19.45 12.81
CA GLU A 191 3.91 19.63 11.99
C GLU A 191 3.59 19.91 10.52
N MET A 192 2.50 19.33 10.01
CA MET A 192 2.24 19.24 8.57
C MET A 192 1.18 20.24 8.09
N VAL A 193 0.22 20.59 8.94
CA VAL A 193 -0.88 21.49 8.59
C VAL A 193 -0.42 22.95 8.76
N THR A 194 -0.77 23.81 7.81
CA THR A 194 -0.48 25.25 7.85
C THR A 194 -1.44 25.97 8.81
N ASP A 195 -1.13 27.23 9.14
CA ASP A 195 -2.05 28.09 9.91
C ASP A 195 -3.42 28.29 9.21
N GLU A 196 -3.47 28.11 7.88
CA GLU A 196 -4.69 28.20 7.06
C GLU A 196 -5.45 26.86 6.97
N GLY A 197 -4.95 25.80 7.62
CA GLY A 197 -5.57 24.47 7.60
C GLY A 197 -5.29 23.67 6.32
N SER A 198 -4.42 24.16 5.44
CA SER A 198 -3.96 23.48 4.23
C SER A 198 -2.75 22.58 4.50
N VAL A 199 -2.42 21.70 3.55
CA VAL A 199 -1.16 20.94 3.56
C VAL A 199 -0.42 21.15 2.25
N VAL A 200 0.92 21.10 2.32
CA VAL A 200 1.78 21.24 1.15
C VAL A 200 2.27 19.86 0.71
N ILE A 201 2.08 19.56 -0.58
CA ILE A 201 2.37 18.26 -1.18
C ILE A 201 3.45 18.45 -2.23
N LEU A 202 4.57 17.73 -2.10
CA LEU A 202 5.55 17.54 -3.15
C LEU A 202 5.21 16.26 -3.91
N ARG A 203 5.04 16.33 -5.24
CA ARG A 203 4.67 15.19 -6.09
C ARG A 203 5.61 15.07 -7.29
N TRP A 204 6.03 13.85 -7.62
CA TRP A 204 6.95 13.61 -8.74
C TRP A 204 6.81 12.20 -9.31
N TYR A 205 7.27 12.02 -10.55
CA TYR A 205 7.39 10.71 -11.17
C TYR A 205 8.55 9.92 -10.55
N ALA A 206 8.33 8.64 -10.24
CA ALA A 206 9.34 7.75 -9.69
C ALA A 206 10.33 7.26 -10.76
N VAL A 207 11.19 8.17 -11.25
CA VAL A 207 12.23 7.86 -12.24
C VAL A 207 13.37 7.10 -11.58
N GLY A 208 13.73 5.94 -12.13
CA GLY A 208 14.69 5.02 -11.49
C GLY A 208 14.02 4.28 -10.33
N PRO A 209 13.11 3.33 -10.60
CA PRO A 209 12.28 2.68 -9.58
C PRO A 209 13.07 1.99 -8.46
N ASP A 210 14.30 1.52 -8.73
CA ASP A 210 15.19 0.95 -7.72
C ASP A 210 15.58 1.91 -6.58
N LEU A 211 15.48 3.23 -6.82
CA LEU A 211 15.75 4.26 -5.81
C LEU A 211 14.62 4.38 -4.78
N TYR A 212 13.45 3.81 -5.07
CA TYR A 212 12.23 3.87 -4.26
C TYR A 212 11.99 2.52 -3.62
N ARG A 213 12.80 2.21 -2.61
CA ARG A 213 12.78 0.89 -1.99
C ARG A 213 11.58 0.77 -1.07
N THR A 214 10.80 -0.30 -1.27
CA THR A 214 9.77 -0.70 -0.30
C THR A 214 10.44 -0.99 1.05
N PRO A 215 9.99 -0.34 2.15
CA PRO A 215 10.62 -0.46 3.46
C PRO A 215 10.19 -1.73 4.17
N TYR A 216 10.59 -2.89 3.66
CA TYR A 216 10.46 -4.14 4.41
C TYR A 216 11.39 -4.10 5.61
N GLY A 217 10.86 -4.32 6.82
CA GLY A 217 11.62 -4.11 8.04
C GLY A 217 10.87 -4.49 9.31
N GLY A 218 11.37 -4.01 10.44
CA GLY A 218 10.74 -4.20 11.74
C GLY A 218 11.16 -3.10 12.73
N VAL A 219 10.83 -3.27 14.01
CA VAL A 219 11.22 -2.32 15.07
C VAL A 219 12.53 -2.68 15.76
N ASP A 220 13.06 -3.85 15.43
CA ASP A 220 14.34 -4.39 15.90
C ASP A 220 14.94 -5.33 14.85
N GLU A 221 16.14 -5.86 15.12
CA GLU A 221 16.84 -6.76 14.20
C GLU A 221 16.08 -8.08 13.97
N GLU A 222 15.40 -8.61 14.98
CA GLU A 222 14.66 -9.88 14.90
C GLU A 222 13.48 -9.76 13.94
N THR A 223 12.65 -8.73 14.13
CA THR A 223 11.46 -8.47 13.32
C THR A 223 11.82 -8.02 11.91
N MET A 224 12.89 -7.24 11.74
CA MET A 224 13.44 -6.92 10.42
C MET A 224 13.90 -8.20 9.68
N ALA A 225 14.62 -9.09 10.37
CA ALA A 225 15.08 -10.34 9.78
C ALA A 225 13.91 -11.26 9.40
N ALA A 226 12.83 -11.27 10.17
CA ALA A 226 11.66 -12.12 9.92
C ALA A 226 10.98 -11.84 8.56
N VAL A 227 11.04 -10.60 8.08
CA VAL A 227 10.53 -10.23 6.74
C VAL A 227 11.61 -10.22 5.64
N GLY A 228 12.84 -10.62 5.96
CA GLY A 228 13.99 -10.47 5.08
C GLY A 228 14.16 -9.00 4.66
N GLY A 229 13.99 -8.10 5.62
CA GLY A 229 13.96 -6.65 5.45
C GLY A 229 15.34 -6.01 5.57
N TRP A 230 15.35 -4.69 5.57
CA TRP A 230 16.57 -3.87 5.64
C TRP A 230 16.40 -2.59 6.46
N VAL A 231 15.19 -2.33 6.95
CA VAL A 231 14.83 -1.14 7.70
C VAL A 231 14.52 -1.51 9.13
N ILE A 232 15.04 -0.72 10.08
CA ILE A 232 14.60 -0.69 11.46
C ILE A 232 14.06 0.71 11.74
N GLU A 233 12.84 0.82 12.27
CA GLU A 233 12.18 2.09 12.60
C GLU A 233 11.42 1.99 13.93
N GLU A 234 11.02 3.13 14.46
CA GLU A 234 10.23 3.19 15.69
C GLU A 234 8.75 2.80 15.44
N PRO A 235 8.05 2.27 16.46
CA PRO A 235 6.61 2.11 16.41
C PRO A 235 5.91 3.43 16.05
N PRO A 236 4.82 3.40 15.26
CA PRO A 236 4.02 2.23 14.88
C PRO A 236 4.41 1.55 13.56
N PHE A 237 5.70 1.53 13.16
CA PHE A 237 6.14 0.90 11.91
C PHE A 237 5.74 -0.59 11.77
N ILE A 238 5.02 -0.94 10.69
CA ILE A 238 4.57 -2.32 10.39
C ILE A 238 5.63 -3.13 9.65
N GLY A 239 6.46 -2.48 8.81
CA GLY A 239 7.55 -3.16 8.11
C GLY A 239 7.15 -4.05 6.93
N MET A 240 5.93 -3.92 6.43
CA MET A 240 5.43 -4.63 5.24
C MET A 240 5.29 -3.76 3.99
N GLY A 241 5.82 -2.53 4.00
CA GLY A 241 5.75 -1.61 2.87
C GLY A 241 4.50 -0.74 2.81
N LEU A 242 3.73 -0.70 3.89
CA LEU A 242 2.54 0.13 4.04
C LEU A 242 2.72 1.12 5.18
N VAL A 243 2.07 2.27 5.04
CA VAL A 243 1.83 3.18 6.16
C VAL A 243 1.03 2.43 7.24
N PRO A 244 1.29 2.66 8.54
CA PRO A 244 0.60 2.01 9.65
C PRO A 244 -0.84 2.51 9.82
N ASN A 245 -1.70 2.27 8.82
CA ASN A 245 -3.11 2.62 8.81
C ASN A 245 -3.93 1.46 8.22
N VAL A 246 -4.83 0.90 9.01
CA VAL A 246 -5.66 -0.25 8.60
C VAL A 246 -6.89 0.15 7.78
N ASP A 247 -7.27 1.43 7.82
CA ASP A 247 -8.42 1.97 7.07
C ASP A 247 -8.00 2.51 5.69
N GLN A 248 -6.70 2.77 5.50
CA GLN A 248 -6.12 3.31 4.27
C GLN A 248 -4.89 2.51 3.85
N LEU A 249 -5.05 1.70 2.80
CA LEU A 249 -3.98 0.86 2.25
C LEU A 249 -3.03 1.70 1.39
N ILE A 250 -2.08 2.38 2.06
CA ILE A 250 -1.17 3.32 1.41
C ILE A 250 0.22 2.71 1.31
N ARG A 251 0.70 2.49 0.09
CA ARG A 251 2.08 2.03 -0.14
C ARG A 251 3.08 3.14 0.13
N GLU A 252 4.14 2.78 0.83
CA GLU A 252 5.24 3.68 1.16
C GLU A 252 6.57 3.19 0.56
N TYR A 253 7.44 4.15 0.28
CA TYR A 253 8.78 3.93 -0.22
C TYR A 253 9.75 4.80 0.58
N LYS A 254 10.93 4.25 0.86
CA LYS A 254 12.03 4.99 1.50
C LYS A 254 13.05 5.37 0.44
N VAL A 255 13.25 6.67 0.27
CA VAL A 255 14.22 7.25 -0.67
C VAL A 255 15.38 7.88 0.09
N ASP A 256 16.57 7.89 -0.52
CA ASP A 256 17.75 8.56 0.04
C ASP A 256 18.41 9.45 -1.02
N GLY A 257 18.22 10.76 -0.86
CA GLY A 257 18.89 11.78 -1.66
C GLY A 257 18.51 11.75 -3.14
N VAL A 258 17.30 11.30 -3.48
CA VAL A 258 16.79 11.22 -4.86
C VAL A 258 16.65 12.61 -5.43
N GLU A 259 17.21 12.83 -6.62
CA GLU A 259 17.06 14.08 -7.37
C GLU A 259 15.66 14.15 -7.98
N LEU A 260 14.98 15.28 -7.82
CA LEU A 260 13.67 15.50 -8.38
C LEU A 260 13.74 15.59 -9.91
N PRO A 261 12.88 14.86 -10.64
CA PRO A 261 12.83 14.95 -12.09
C PRO A 261 12.20 16.26 -12.55
N TYR A 262 12.41 16.59 -13.83
CA TYR A 262 11.66 17.65 -14.49
C TYR A 262 10.15 17.43 -14.31
N GLY A 263 9.43 18.50 -13.99
CA GLY A 263 7.98 18.43 -13.79
C GLY A 263 7.56 17.93 -12.41
N ALA A 264 8.48 17.76 -11.45
CA ALA A 264 8.09 17.65 -10.05
C ALA A 264 7.30 18.89 -9.62
N GLU A 265 6.29 18.73 -8.78
CA GLU A 265 5.33 19.78 -8.46
C GLU A 265 5.21 19.97 -6.96
N ILE A 266 5.09 21.24 -6.53
CA ILE A 266 4.63 21.58 -5.19
C ILE A 266 3.21 22.11 -5.33
N SER A 267 2.29 21.44 -4.65
CA SER A 267 0.88 21.79 -4.58
C SER A 267 0.46 22.10 -3.14
N GLU A 268 -0.59 22.88 -3.01
CA GLU A 268 -1.32 23.10 -1.77
C GLU A 268 -2.68 22.40 -1.86
N LEU A 269 -3.02 21.55 -0.89
CA LEU A 269 -4.38 21.04 -0.70
C LEU A 269 -5.07 21.91 0.35
N THR A 270 -6.06 22.69 -0.06
CA THR A 270 -6.76 23.63 0.83
C THR A 270 -7.78 22.93 1.73
N VAL A 271 -8.26 23.64 2.75
CA VAL A 271 -9.31 23.14 3.66
C VAL A 271 -10.64 22.84 2.93
N GLU A 272 -10.90 23.49 1.79
CA GLU A 272 -12.04 23.20 0.91
C GLU A 272 -11.83 21.97 0.01
N GLY A 273 -10.68 21.31 0.10
CA GLY A 273 -10.32 20.15 -0.70
C GLY A 273 -9.98 20.46 -2.16
N VAL A 274 -9.51 21.68 -2.42
CA VAL A 274 -9.02 22.09 -3.73
C VAL A 274 -7.51 21.97 -3.75
N GLU A 275 -6.97 21.21 -4.71
CA GLU A 275 -5.52 21.18 -4.93
C GLU A 275 -5.11 22.30 -5.88
N ARG A 276 -4.18 23.16 -5.43
CA ARG A 276 -3.61 24.26 -6.22
C ARG A 276 -2.12 24.03 -6.43
N ARG A 277 -1.71 23.91 -7.69
CA ARG A 277 -0.28 23.85 -8.04
C ARG A 277 0.36 25.20 -7.78
N ARG A 278 1.41 25.23 -6.94
CA ARG A 278 2.12 26.45 -6.53
C ARG A 278 3.45 26.61 -7.25
N ALA A 279 4.12 25.50 -7.57
CA ALA A 279 5.38 25.53 -8.30
C ALA A 279 5.62 24.25 -9.10
N MET A 280 6.46 24.34 -10.12
CA MET A 280 6.97 23.20 -10.89
C MET A 280 8.49 23.29 -10.99
N TYR A 281 9.17 22.18 -10.76
CA TYR A 281 10.62 22.08 -10.88
C TYR A 281 11.05 21.94 -12.35
N ASN A 282 11.93 22.83 -12.77
CA ASN A 282 12.60 22.76 -14.06
C ASN A 282 14.01 22.21 -13.85
N ALA A 283 14.21 20.92 -14.13
CA ALA A 283 15.49 20.25 -13.94
C ALA A 283 16.60 20.78 -14.89
N ASP A 284 16.24 21.33 -16.06
CA ASP A 284 17.23 21.89 -17.00
C ASP A 284 17.84 23.19 -16.46
N LEU A 285 17.04 23.97 -15.70
CA LEU A 285 17.48 25.22 -15.07
C LEU A 285 17.91 25.03 -13.62
N GLY A 286 17.62 23.89 -13.00
CA GLY A 286 17.83 23.64 -11.58
C GLY A 286 17.02 24.58 -10.68
N GLN A 287 15.82 24.97 -11.10
CA GLN A 287 15.02 26.01 -10.42
C GLN A 287 13.55 25.65 -10.32
N TRP A 288 12.91 26.13 -9.27
CA TRP A 288 11.46 26.09 -9.12
C TRP A 288 10.80 27.28 -9.81
N MET A 289 9.86 26.99 -10.71
CA MET A 289 9.05 28.00 -11.38
C MET A 289 7.72 28.15 -10.63
N LEU A 290 7.46 29.33 -10.08
CA LEU A 290 6.20 29.62 -9.40
C LEU A 290 5.05 29.67 -10.41
N ILE A 291 3.94 29.03 -10.06
CA ILE A 291 2.71 29.06 -10.82
C ILE A 291 1.82 30.12 -10.17
N PRO A 292 1.51 31.24 -10.87
CA PRO A 292 0.64 32.25 -10.32
C PRO A 292 -0.77 31.70 -10.11
N ASP A 293 -1.42 32.11 -9.04
CA ASP A 293 -2.85 31.83 -8.84
C ASP A 293 -3.64 32.36 -10.03
N ALA A 294 -4.60 31.58 -10.52
CA ALA A 294 -5.55 32.10 -11.49
C ALA A 294 -6.25 33.32 -10.88
N PRO A 295 -6.32 34.47 -11.60
CA PRO A 295 -6.95 35.65 -11.05
C PRO A 295 -8.40 35.34 -10.69
N ALA A 296 -8.81 35.69 -9.47
CA ALA A 296 -10.18 35.55 -9.00
C ALA A 296 -11.13 36.28 -9.96
N GLY A 297 -11.86 35.54 -10.78
CA GLY A 297 -12.88 36.10 -11.68
C GLY A 297 -12.64 35.98 -13.19
N ALA A 298 -11.89 34.99 -13.69
CA ALA A 298 -11.99 34.64 -15.11
C ALA A 298 -13.38 34.02 -15.39
N PRO A 299 -14.26 34.65 -16.17
CA PRO A 299 -15.55 34.05 -16.51
C PRO A 299 -15.30 32.78 -17.30
N GLY A 300 -15.95 31.68 -16.89
CA GLY A 300 -15.93 30.43 -17.63
C GLY A 300 -16.29 30.72 -19.08
N GLN A 301 -15.44 30.29 -20.01
CA GLN A 301 -15.71 30.36 -21.44
C GLN A 301 -16.95 29.49 -21.69
N GLY A 302 -18.12 30.12 -21.64
CA GLY A 302 -19.37 29.55 -22.10
C GLY A 302 -19.17 29.18 -23.56
N HIS A 303 -19.32 27.89 -23.86
CA HIS A 303 -19.51 27.42 -25.22
C HIS A 303 -20.65 28.22 -25.83
N GLY A 304 -20.29 29.13 -26.74
CA GLY A 304 -21.23 29.73 -27.67
C GLY A 304 -21.85 28.60 -28.48
N SER A 305 -23.09 28.27 -28.16
CA SER A 305 -23.96 27.49 -29.01
C SER A 305 -24.37 28.42 -30.15
N GLU A 306 -23.66 28.33 -31.27
CA GLU A 306 -24.18 28.81 -32.55
C GLU A 306 -25.23 27.80 -33.05
N GLY A 307 -26.42 28.32 -33.29
CA GLY A 307 -27.43 27.75 -34.17
C GLY A 307 -28.51 28.79 -34.43
N PRO A 308 -29.24 28.72 -35.55
CA PRO A 308 -29.11 27.83 -36.71
C PRO A 308 -28.41 28.48 -37.93
#